data_AF-A0A0K2SG28-F1
#
_entry.id   AF-A0A0K2SG28-F1
#
_cell.length_a   1.000
_cell.length_b   1.000
_cell.length_c   1.000
_cell.angle_alpha   90.00
_cell.angle_beta   90.00
_cell.angle_gamma   90.00
#
_symmetry.space_group_name_H-M   'P 1'
#
loop_
_entity.id
_entity.type
_entity.pdbx_description
1 polymer ?
#
loop_
_entity_poly.entity_id
_entity_poly.type
_entity_poly.pdbx_seq_one_letter_code
_entity_poly.pdbx_strand_id
1 'polypeptide(L)'
;MALLQERDRQYVQTFFKERLERPVKMLAFGQRPTKLEVPGVRRNPLMEQTLELVEEVGQLSDLLETTVAYAGENEDLFDQWNVPKDRLPALVLLPEDGVDRGVWFFGAPAGYEFRTLMEDLADLSSGATSLSQESRSKLQALADPVYIQVFVTPT
;
A
#
# COMPACT_ATOMS: atom_id res chain seq x y z
N MET A 1 -10.11 17.49 -3.84
CA MET A 1 -9.41 18.44 -2.93
C MET A 1 -8.23 17.67 -2.37
N ALA A 2 -7.08 18.30 -2.09
CA ALA A 2 -5.98 17.58 -1.45
C ALA A 2 -6.46 16.98 -0.10
N LEU A 3 -6.21 15.69 0.11
CA LEU A 3 -6.57 14.98 1.34
C LEU A 3 -5.56 15.30 2.44
N LEU A 4 -4.28 15.44 2.07
CA LEU A 4 -3.24 15.86 3.01
C LEU A 4 -3.21 17.39 3.13
N GLN A 5 -3.14 17.87 4.37
CA GLN A 5 -2.88 19.27 4.62
C GLN A 5 -1.44 19.61 4.25
N GLU A 6 -1.17 20.87 3.94
CA GLU A 6 0.17 21.33 3.53
C GLU A 6 1.27 20.99 4.56
N ARG A 7 0.93 21.07 5.86
CA ARG A 7 1.84 20.68 6.93
C ARG A 7 2.20 19.19 6.88
N ASP A 8 1.21 18.33 6.68
CA ASP A 8 1.42 16.88 6.64
C ASP A 8 2.19 16.50 5.38
N ARG A 9 1.88 17.17 4.26
CA ARG A 9 2.61 17.03 3.00
C ARG A 9 4.10 17.31 3.17
N GLN A 10 4.45 18.43 3.80
CA GLN A 10 5.85 18.80 4.08
C GLN A 10 6.56 17.79 4.99
N TYR A 11 5.84 17.27 6.00
CA TYR A 11 6.38 16.21 6.85
C TYR A 11 6.68 14.93 6.07
N VAL A 12 5.73 14.49 5.24
CA VAL A 12 5.87 13.28 4.42
C VAL A 12 7.01 13.43 3.40
N GLN A 13 7.09 14.58 2.73
CA GLN A 13 8.19 14.89 1.81
C GLN A 13 9.56 14.86 2.51
N THR A 14 9.65 15.44 3.71
CA THR A 14 10.89 15.42 4.50
C THR A 14 11.26 14.00 4.88
N PHE A 15 10.29 13.22 5.38
CA PHE A 15 10.49 11.82 5.74
C PHE A 15 10.99 11.01 4.53
N PHE A 16 10.33 11.13 3.37
CA PHE A 16 10.73 10.38 2.18
C PHE A 16 12.11 10.79 1.66
N LYS A 17 12.44 12.08 1.71
CA LYS A 17 13.77 12.57 1.33
C LYS A 17 14.89 12.00 2.21
N GLU A 18 14.61 11.78 3.50
CA GLU A 18 15.58 11.27 4.46
C GLU A 18 15.68 9.75 4.47
N ARG A 19 14.61 9.04 4.11
CA ARG A 19 14.46 7.60 4.35
C ARG A 19 14.34 6.74 3.09
N LEU A 20 13.95 7.30 1.96
CA LEU A 20 13.96 6.57 0.69
C LEU A 20 15.35 6.63 0.05
N GLU A 21 15.91 5.47 -0.22
CA GLU A 21 17.24 5.30 -0.84
C GLU A 21 17.15 4.87 -2.31
N ARG A 22 16.13 4.07 -2.65
CA ARG A 22 15.87 3.52 -3.98
C ARG A 22 14.39 3.62 -4.36
N PRO A 23 14.05 3.55 -5.67
CA PRO A 23 12.66 3.55 -6.10
C PRO A 23 11.83 2.44 -5.45
N VAL A 24 10.57 2.73 -5.16
CA VAL A 24 9.58 1.74 -4.71
C VAL A 24 8.27 1.98 -5.44
N LYS A 25 7.49 0.91 -5.62
CA LYS A 25 6.27 0.92 -6.41
C LYS A 25 5.07 0.68 -5.51
N MET A 26 4.02 1.47 -5.74
CA MET A 26 2.74 1.38 -5.05
C MET A 26 1.67 1.00 -6.08
N LEU A 27 1.17 -0.23 -6.00
CA LEU A 27 0.07 -0.70 -6.86
C LEU A 27 -1.22 -0.68 -6.05
N ALA A 28 -2.07 0.31 -6.31
CA ALA A 28 -3.39 0.42 -5.69
C ALA A 28 -4.46 -0.21 -6.59
N PHE A 29 -5.28 -1.06 -6.00
CA PHE A 29 -6.41 -1.72 -6.64
C PHE A 29 -7.71 -1.20 -6.03
N GLY A 30 -8.66 -0.86 -6.89
CA GLY A 30 -9.96 -0.39 -6.44
C GLY A 30 -11.06 -0.63 -7.47
N GLN A 31 -12.21 0.00 -7.25
CA GLN A 31 -13.35 -0.06 -8.14
C GLN A 31 -13.93 1.34 -8.31
N ARG A 32 -14.30 1.70 -9.55
CA ARG A 32 -14.97 2.98 -9.81
C ARG A 32 -16.31 3.06 -9.06
N PRO A 33 -16.72 4.25 -8.61
CA PRO A 33 -18.08 4.47 -8.13
C PRO A 33 -19.08 4.19 -9.27
N THR A 34 -19.92 3.16 -9.12
CA THR A 34 -21.10 2.96 -9.96
C THR A 34 -22.29 3.66 -9.33
N LYS A 35 -23.21 4.17 -10.18
CA LYS A 35 -24.51 4.69 -9.75
C LYS A 35 -25.53 3.58 -9.47
N LEU A 36 -25.18 2.33 -9.76
CA LEU A 36 -26.05 1.18 -9.55
C LEU A 36 -25.88 0.67 -8.12
N GLU A 37 -26.91 0.83 -7.29
CA GLU A 37 -26.99 0.17 -6.00
C GLU A 37 -27.48 -1.26 -6.19
N VAL A 38 -26.64 -2.24 -5.84
CA VAL A 38 -27.01 -3.66 -5.86
C VAL A 38 -27.38 -4.08 -4.43
N PRO A 39 -28.64 -4.52 -4.18
CA PRO A 39 -29.04 -5.00 -2.87
C PRO A 39 -28.11 -6.10 -2.35
N GLY A 40 -27.61 -5.95 -1.12
CA GLY A 40 -26.72 -6.92 -0.47
C GLY A 40 -25.23 -6.72 -0.75
N VAL A 41 -24.83 -5.84 -1.67
CA VAL A 41 -23.42 -5.49 -1.89
C VAL A 41 -23.04 -4.32 -0.99
N ARG A 42 -22.15 -4.56 -0.02
CA ARG A 42 -21.56 -3.47 0.77
C ARG A 42 -20.38 -2.87 0.03
N ARG A 43 -20.48 -1.58 -0.30
CA ARG A 43 -19.36 -0.81 -0.84
C ARG A 43 -18.50 -0.29 0.31
N ASN A 44 -17.19 -0.30 0.14
CA ASN A 44 -16.30 0.36 1.08
C ASN A 44 -16.44 1.89 0.90
N PRO A 45 -16.91 2.63 1.91
CA PRO A 45 -17.15 4.07 1.79
C PRO A 45 -15.86 4.88 1.61
N LEU A 46 -14.71 4.33 2.00
CA LEU A 46 -13.42 5.00 1.93
C LEU A 46 -12.63 4.67 0.67
N MET A 47 -13.22 3.93 -0.28
CA MET A 47 -12.49 3.41 -1.45
C MET A 47 -11.88 4.54 -2.29
N GLU A 48 -12.70 5.51 -2.69
CA GLU A 48 -12.26 6.63 -3.53
C GLU A 48 -11.18 7.47 -2.82
N GLN A 49 -11.42 7.79 -1.55
CA GLN A 49 -10.48 8.54 -0.71
C GLN A 49 -9.14 7.80 -0.53
N THR A 50 -9.16 6.47 -0.46
CA THR A 50 -7.92 5.67 -0.34
C THR A 50 -7.09 5.74 -1.61
N LEU A 51 -7.74 5.64 -2.77
CA LEU A 51 -7.04 5.72 -4.07
C LEU A 51 -6.48 7.13 -4.29
N GLU A 52 -7.28 8.16 -4.02
CA GLU A 52 -6.84 9.57 -4.09
C GLU A 52 -5.65 9.83 -3.15
N LEU A 53 -5.67 9.28 -1.93
CA LEU A 53 -4.56 9.42 -0.97
C LEU A 53 -3.29 8.75 -1.50
N VAL A 54 -3.40 7.55 -2.06
CA VAL A 54 -2.27 6.81 -2.65
C VAL A 54 -1.66 7.57 -3.83
N GLU A 55 -2.50 8.13 -4.70
CA GLU A 55 -2.06 8.99 -5.81
C GLU A 55 -1.36 10.26 -5.28
N GLU A 56 -1.93 10.90 -4.26
CA GLU A 56 -1.35 12.10 -3.64
C GLU A 56 0.01 11.80 -3.01
N VAL A 57 0.15 10.69 -2.28
CA VAL A 57 1.42 10.24 -1.67
C VAL A 57 2.48 9.95 -2.72
N GLY A 58 2.09 9.30 -3.83
CA GLY A 58 2.98 9.01 -4.95
C GLY A 58 3.62 10.26 -5.56
N GLN A 59 2.97 11.42 -5.43
CA GLN A 59 3.49 12.70 -5.96
C GLN A 59 4.44 13.41 -4.98
N LEU A 60 4.67 12.86 -3.78
CA LEU A 60 5.49 13.49 -2.74
C LEU A 60 6.97 13.13 -2.83
N SER A 61 7.37 12.22 -3.72
CA SER A 61 8.76 11.85 -3.94
C SER A 61 8.95 11.28 -5.34
N ASP A 62 10.06 11.62 -6.00
CA ASP A 62 10.45 11.08 -7.30
C ASP A 62 10.84 9.58 -7.23
N LEU A 63 11.04 9.05 -6.02
CA LEU A 63 11.33 7.62 -5.79
C LEU A 63 10.07 6.77 -5.61
N LEU A 64 8.87 7.37 -5.68
CA LEU A 64 7.61 6.64 -5.60
C LEU A 64 6.98 6.51 -6.98
N GLU A 65 6.78 5.27 -7.42
CA GLU A 65 6.04 4.96 -8.63
C GLU A 65 4.66 4.43 -8.27
N THR A 66 3.61 5.22 -8.47
CA THR A 66 2.23 4.80 -8.17
C THR A 66 1.48 4.37 -9.42
N THR A 67 0.82 3.21 -9.34
CA THR A 67 -0.11 2.70 -10.36
C THR A 67 -1.46 2.42 -9.72
N VAL A 68 -2.55 2.90 -10.33
CA VAL A 68 -3.91 2.62 -9.88
C VAL A 68 -4.63 1.75 -10.91
N ALA A 69 -5.14 0.61 -10.47
CA ALA A 69 -5.88 -0.36 -11.26
C ALA A 69 -7.34 -0.44 -10.79
N TYR A 70 -8.27 -0.41 -11.75
CA TYR A 70 -9.70 -0.48 -11.47
C TYR A 70 -10.29 -1.82 -11.93
N ALA A 71 -11.09 -2.44 -11.05
CA ALA A 71 -11.85 -3.64 -11.38
C ALA A 71 -12.81 -3.35 -12.55
N GLY A 72 -12.83 -4.24 -13.54
CA GLY A 72 -13.56 -4.09 -14.81
C GLY A 72 -12.77 -3.37 -15.92
N GLU A 73 -11.72 -2.61 -15.57
CA GLU A 73 -10.88 -1.89 -16.55
C GLU A 73 -9.50 -2.56 -16.70
N ASN A 74 -8.92 -3.02 -15.60
CA ASN A 74 -7.56 -3.56 -15.53
C ASN A 74 -7.55 -5.03 -15.05
N GLU A 75 -8.42 -5.86 -15.61
CA GLU A 75 -8.58 -7.26 -15.18
C GLU A 75 -7.26 -8.06 -15.27
N ASP A 76 -6.43 -7.82 -16.28
CA ASP A 76 -5.11 -8.48 -16.40
C ASP A 76 -4.21 -8.22 -15.18
N LEU A 77 -4.24 -7.01 -14.59
CA LEU A 77 -3.50 -6.71 -13.37
C LEU A 77 -4.11 -7.38 -12.14
N PHE A 78 -5.44 -7.47 -12.06
CA PHE A 78 -6.10 -8.18 -10.98
C PHE A 78 -5.76 -9.67 -11.00
N ASP A 79 -5.74 -10.28 -12.17
CA ASP A 79 -5.40 -11.69 -12.36
C ASP A 79 -3.92 -11.95 -12.10
N GLN A 80 -3.03 -11.08 -12.59
CA GLN A 80 -1.58 -11.18 -12.34
C GLN A 80 -1.26 -11.18 -10.84
N TRP A 81 -1.91 -10.31 -10.07
CA TRP A 81 -1.66 -10.13 -8.64
C TRP A 81 -2.62 -10.93 -7.76
N ASN A 82 -3.57 -11.67 -8.34
CA ASN A 82 -4.59 -12.45 -7.65
C ASN A 82 -5.31 -11.64 -6.54
N VAL A 83 -5.66 -10.39 -6.83
CA VAL A 83 -6.22 -9.45 -5.85
C VAL A 83 -7.71 -9.74 -5.62
N PRO A 84 -8.14 -10.04 -4.38
CA PRO A 84 -9.54 -10.33 -4.07
C PRO A 84 -10.42 -9.08 -4.16
N LYS A 85 -11.40 -9.09 -5.08
CA LYS A 85 -12.31 -7.96 -5.34
C LYS A 85 -13.22 -7.61 -4.16
N ASP A 86 -13.46 -8.56 -3.25
CA ASP A 86 -14.26 -8.38 -2.04
C ASP A 86 -13.50 -7.66 -0.91
N ARG A 87 -12.18 -7.48 -1.04
CA ARG A 87 -11.33 -6.82 -0.04
C ARG A 87 -10.80 -5.45 -0.47
N LEU A 88 -11.36 -4.89 -1.54
CA LEU A 88 -10.94 -3.59 -2.05
C LEU A 88 -11.29 -2.44 -1.08
N PRO A 89 -10.51 -1.35 -1.06
CA PRO A 89 -9.28 -1.15 -1.84
C PRO A 89 -8.13 -2.01 -1.31
N ALA A 90 -7.21 -2.38 -2.20
CA ALA A 90 -5.99 -3.10 -1.84
C ALA A 90 -4.76 -2.32 -2.32
N LEU A 91 -3.66 -2.41 -1.59
CA LEU A 91 -2.39 -1.76 -1.95
C LEU A 91 -1.28 -2.80 -1.83
N VAL A 92 -0.51 -2.96 -2.90
CA VAL A 92 0.67 -3.81 -2.95
C VAL A 92 1.90 -2.92 -3.05
N LEU A 93 2.85 -3.11 -2.13
CA LEU A 93 4.09 -2.37 -2.11
C LEU A 93 5.24 -3.23 -2.64
N LEU A 94 6.02 -2.68 -3.57
CA LEU A 94 7.14 -3.39 -4.20
C LEU A 94 8.44 -2.59 -4.10
N PRO A 95 9.60 -3.26 -4.01
CA PRO A 95 10.88 -2.60 -4.24
C PRO A 95 11.07 -2.30 -5.74
N GLU A 96 12.16 -1.58 -6.05
CA GLU A 96 12.59 -1.25 -7.42
C GLU A 96 12.58 -2.46 -8.37
N ASP A 97 13.03 -3.63 -7.89
CA ASP A 97 13.11 -4.88 -8.66
C ASP A 97 11.75 -5.46 -9.06
N GLY A 98 10.64 -4.94 -8.49
CA GLY A 98 9.28 -5.39 -8.76
C GLY A 98 8.94 -6.76 -8.17
N VAL A 99 9.83 -7.35 -7.35
CA VAL A 99 9.60 -8.65 -6.72
C VAL A 99 8.72 -8.46 -5.49
N ASP A 100 7.56 -9.13 -5.49
CA ASP A 100 6.65 -9.09 -4.35
C ASP A 100 7.29 -9.65 -3.08
N ARG A 101 7.32 -8.84 -2.03
CA ARG A 101 7.81 -9.22 -0.69
C ARG A 101 6.68 -9.56 0.27
N GLY A 102 5.42 -9.54 -0.20
CA GLY A 102 4.23 -9.88 0.58
C GLY A 102 3.70 -8.73 1.44
N VAL A 103 4.08 -7.49 1.15
CA VAL A 103 3.64 -6.29 1.90
C VAL A 103 2.37 -5.71 1.27
N TRP A 104 1.22 -6.13 1.78
CA TRP A 104 -0.09 -5.83 1.21
C TRP A 104 -1.00 -5.20 2.27
N PHE A 105 -1.71 -4.14 1.89
CA PHE A 105 -2.73 -3.50 2.71
C PHE A 105 -4.11 -3.74 2.09
N PHE A 106 -5.10 -4.00 2.94
CA PHE A 106 -6.51 -4.09 2.55
C PHE A 106 -7.30 -3.07 3.37
N GLY A 107 -7.97 -2.14 2.69
CA GLY A 107 -8.60 -0.97 3.29
C GLY A 107 -7.72 0.29 3.23
N ALA A 108 -8.17 1.35 3.91
CA ALA A 108 -7.49 2.64 3.92
C ALA A 108 -6.35 2.65 4.96
N PRO A 109 -5.08 2.90 4.59
CA PRO A 109 -3.98 3.08 5.54
C PRO A 109 -4.01 4.50 6.12
N ALA A 110 -5.06 4.82 6.88
CA ALA A 110 -5.32 6.14 7.44
C ALA A 110 -5.03 6.22 8.94
N GLY A 111 -4.95 7.44 9.49
CA GLY A 111 -4.67 7.66 10.91
C GLY A 111 -3.26 7.20 11.28
N TYR A 112 -3.14 6.44 12.37
CA TYR A 112 -1.84 5.88 12.79
C TYR A 112 -1.24 4.92 11.76
N GLU A 113 -2.06 4.23 10.96
CA GLU A 113 -1.58 3.30 9.93
C GLU A 113 -0.95 3.99 8.72
N PHE A 114 -1.16 5.30 8.58
CA PHE A 114 -0.45 6.07 7.56
C PHE A 114 1.06 6.10 7.83
N ARG A 115 1.46 6.15 9.11
CA ARG A 115 2.87 6.03 9.51
C ARG A 115 3.43 4.65 9.16
N THR A 116 2.64 3.58 9.35
CA THR A 116 3.01 2.22 8.97
C THR A 116 3.32 2.14 7.48
N LEU A 117 2.43 2.66 6.63
CA LEU A 117 2.67 2.75 5.18
C LEU A 117 4.00 3.46 4.85
N MET A 118 4.27 4.59 5.49
CA MET A 118 5.50 5.36 5.24
C MET A 118 6.76 4.57 5.63
N GLU A 119 6.77 3.91 6.78
CA GLU A 119 7.92 3.10 7.22
C GLU A 119 8.11 1.86 6.34
N ASP A 120 7.03 1.19 5.90
CA ASP A 120 7.12 0.04 5.01
C ASP A 120 7.70 0.41 3.63
N LEU A 121 7.34 1.58 3.10
CA LEU A 121 7.95 2.15 1.90
C LEU A 121 9.46 2.40 2.10
N ALA A 122 9.87 2.90 3.26
CA ALA A 122 11.27 3.12 3.60
C ALA A 122 12.06 1.80 3.75
N ASP A 123 11.47 0.79 4.38
CA ASP A 123 12.07 -0.53 4.55
C ASP A 123 12.24 -1.23 3.19
N LEU A 124 11.25 -1.14 2.29
CA LEU A 124 11.35 -1.66 0.92
C LEU A 124 12.39 -0.90 0.09
N SER A 125 12.45 0.43 0.25
CA SER A 125 13.40 1.29 -0.45
C SER A 125 14.85 1.01 -0.04
N SER A 126 15.12 0.93 1.26
CA SER A 126 16.44 0.57 1.78
C SER A 126 16.76 -0.92 1.62
N GLY A 127 15.74 -1.78 1.49
CA GLY A 127 15.90 -3.24 1.48
C GLY A 127 16.41 -3.80 2.80
N ALA A 128 16.27 -3.03 3.88
CA ALA A 128 16.71 -3.38 5.22
C ALA A 128 15.53 -3.27 6.19
N THR A 129 15.53 -4.13 7.21
CA THR A 129 14.54 -4.09 8.29
C THR A 129 15.21 -3.82 9.62
N SER A 130 14.48 -3.32 10.60
CA SER A 130 14.97 -3.13 11.98
C SER A 130 15.09 -4.43 12.79
N LEU A 131 14.89 -5.59 12.17
CA LEU A 131 14.96 -6.90 12.83
C LEU A 131 16.38 -7.22 13.31
N SER A 132 16.47 -7.73 14.55
CA SER A 132 17.73 -8.20 15.13
C SER A 132 18.34 -9.35 14.32
N GLN A 133 19.65 -9.53 14.42
CA GLN A 133 20.34 -10.65 13.77
C GLN A 133 19.78 -12.00 14.22
N GLU A 134 19.41 -12.13 15.49
CA GLU A 134 18.76 -13.34 16.02
C GLU A 134 17.43 -13.63 15.31
N SER A 135 16.57 -12.62 15.17
CA SER A 135 15.29 -12.78 14.46
C SER A 135 15.50 -13.14 12.99
N ARG A 136 16.44 -12.48 12.30
CA ARG A 136 16.77 -12.79 10.91
C ARG A 136 17.23 -14.23 10.73
N SER A 137 18.10 -14.73 11.61
CA SER A 137 18.57 -16.12 11.57
C SER A 137 17.43 -17.13 11.77
N LYS A 138 16.47 -16.84 12.67
CA LYS A 138 15.30 -17.70 12.88
C LYS A 138 14.36 -17.68 11.66
N LEU A 139 14.14 -16.51 11.07
CA LEU A 139 13.29 -16.36 9.88
C LEU A 139 13.88 -17.05 8.64
N GLN A 140 15.21 -17.06 8.50
CA GLN A 140 15.90 -17.80 7.43
C GLN A 140 15.74 -19.32 7.53
N ALA A 141 15.44 -19.84 8.73
CA ALA A 141 15.23 -21.27 8.95
C ALA A 141 13.79 -21.74 8.71
N LEU A 142 12.87 -20.83 8.32
CA LEU A 142 11.50 -21.21 7.98
C LEU A 142 11.50 -22.10 6.73
N ALA A 143 10.95 -23.31 6.86
CA ALA A 143 10.89 -24.30 5.79
C ALA A 143 9.69 -24.11 4.86
N ASP A 144 8.61 -23.53 5.39
CA ASP A 144 7.33 -23.38 4.71
C ASP A 144 6.93 -21.89 4.58
N PRO A 145 6.20 -21.51 3.52
CA PRO A 145 5.65 -20.16 3.40
C PRO A 145 4.74 -19.82 4.60
N VAL A 146 4.94 -18.64 5.19
CA VAL A 146 4.13 -18.14 6.29
C VAL A 146 3.27 -16.98 5.81
N TYR A 147 1.96 -17.09 6.02
CA TYR A 147 1.01 -16.01 5.73
C TYR A 147 0.60 -15.31 7.03
N ILE A 148 0.87 -14.01 7.12
CA ILE A 148 0.57 -13.19 8.30
C ILE A 148 -0.53 -12.21 7.93
N GLN A 149 -1.60 -12.19 8.73
CA GLN A 149 -2.66 -11.17 8.62
C GLN A 149 -2.73 -10.38 9.93
N VAL A 150 -2.57 -9.07 9.81
CA VAL A 150 -2.68 -8.14 10.94
C VAL A 150 -3.98 -7.36 10.78
N PHE A 151 -4.92 -7.58 11.69
CA PHE A 151 -6.19 -6.86 11.70
C PHE A 151 -6.07 -5.62 12.58
N VAL A 152 -6.30 -4.46 11.98
CA VAL A 152 -6.21 -3.15 12.64
C VAL A 152 -7.52 -2.37 12.47
N THR A 153 -7.68 -1.33 13.28
CA THR A 153 -8.79 -0.37 13.14
C THR A 153 -8.19 1.02 12.94
N PRO A 154 -8.59 1.77 11.90
CA PRO A 154 -8.25 3.19 11.83
C PRO A 154 -8.95 3.90 12.99
N THR A 155 -8.18 4.51 13.87
CA THR A 155 -8.68 5.33 15.00
C THR A 155 -9.25 6.65 14.52
#